data_AF-A0A8T7C219-F1
#
_entry.id   AF-A0A8T7C219-F1
#
_cell.length_a   1.000
_cell.length_b   1.000
_cell.length_c   1.000
_cell.angle_alpha   90.00
_cell.angle_beta   90.00
_cell.angle_gamma   90.00
#
_symmetry.space_group_name_H-M   'P 1'
#
loop_
_entity.id
_entity.type
_entity.pdbx_description
1 polymer ?
#
loop_
_entity_poly.entity_id
_entity_poly.type
_entity_poly.pdbx_seq_one_letter_code
_entity_poly.pdbx_strand_id
1 'polypeptide(L)'
;MNNKGFLFDNAHFLLRFVIASVFLFHGVGKLVDVGGFAQMMGMHIGVAWLVTLAEVLGGLGIIVGAFLRNDLVTRLAGAAIVPVMAGAIALVHWPRWSFTPSESHPMGGMEFQVSLLLIGLYFAIVGNAKAATQ
;
A
#
# COMPACT_ATOMS: atom_id res chain seq x y z
N MET A 1 -7.32 -28.58 22.45
CA MET A 1 -6.40 -27.82 21.57
C MET A 1 -7.18 -27.39 20.34
N ASN A 2 -7.48 -26.10 20.19
CA ASN A 2 -8.19 -25.59 19.01
C ASN A 2 -7.26 -25.62 17.81
N ASN A 3 -7.37 -26.64 16.97
CA ASN A 3 -6.69 -26.72 15.68
C ASN A 3 -7.37 -25.74 14.72
N LYS A 4 -7.09 -24.44 14.87
CA LYS A 4 -7.45 -23.44 13.86
C LYS A 4 -6.65 -23.82 12.62
N GLY A 5 -7.30 -24.46 11.64
CA GLY A 5 -6.63 -25.10 10.51
C GLY A 5 -5.77 -24.13 9.68
N PHE A 6 -4.99 -24.69 8.75
CA PHE A 6 -4.05 -23.99 7.86
C PHE A 6 -4.53 -22.63 7.31
N LEU A 7 -5.81 -22.51 6.97
CA LEU A 7 -6.41 -21.26 6.47
C LEU A 7 -6.36 -20.13 7.51
N PHE A 8 -6.66 -20.42 8.78
CA PHE A 8 -6.64 -19.42 9.86
C PHE A 8 -5.22 -18.91 10.12
N ASP A 9 -4.24 -19.81 10.10
CA ASP A 9 -2.83 -19.45 10.31
C ASP A 9 -2.27 -18.57 9.19
N ASN A 10 -2.85 -18.63 7.98
CA ASN A 10 -2.36 -17.93 6.78
C ASN A 10 -3.29 -16.82 6.28
N ALA A 11 -4.40 -16.52 6.95
CA ALA A 11 -5.39 -15.52 6.50
C ALA A 11 -4.79 -14.11 6.29
N HIS A 12 -3.72 -13.78 7.01
CA HIS A 12 -2.99 -12.52 6.86
C HIS A 12 -2.42 -12.33 5.44
N PHE A 13 -2.18 -13.40 4.68
CA PHE A 13 -1.74 -13.29 3.29
C PHE A 13 -2.79 -12.65 2.38
N LEU A 14 -4.09 -12.70 2.72
CA LEU A 14 -5.12 -12.01 1.95
C LEU A 14 -4.86 -10.50 1.91
N LEU A 15 -4.59 -9.90 3.07
CA LEU A 15 -4.26 -8.48 3.16
C LEU A 15 -2.94 -8.15 2.48
N ARG A 16 -1.94 -9.04 2.63
CA ARG A 16 -0.62 -8.87 2.00
C ARG A 16 -0.72 -8.88 0.47
N PHE A 17 -1.49 -9.81 -0.10
CA PHE A 17 -1.65 -9.90 -1.56
C PHE A 17 -2.44 -8.74 -2.12
N VAL A 18 -3.51 -8.27 -1.44
CA VAL A 18 -4.24 -7.08 -1.87
C VAL A 18 -3.32 -5.86 -1.91
N ILE A 19 -2.61 -5.56 -0.82
CA ILE A 19 -1.77 -4.36 -0.80
C ILE A 19 -0.54 -4.51 -1.71
N ALA A 20 0.11 -5.67 -1.75
CA ALA A 20 1.28 -5.88 -2.60
C ALA A 20 0.91 -5.81 -4.09
N SER A 21 -0.19 -6.44 -4.52
CA SER A 21 -0.58 -6.42 -5.94
C SER A 21 -0.83 -5.01 -6.44
N VAL A 22 -1.55 -4.18 -5.68
CA VAL A 22 -1.85 -2.80 -6.05
C VAL A 22 -0.58 -1.96 -6.11
N PHE A 23 0.25 -2.00 -5.07
CA PHE A 23 1.45 -1.17 -4.98
C PHE A 23 2.53 -1.58 -5.97
N LEU A 24 2.68 -2.88 -6.24
CA LEU A 24 3.61 -3.35 -7.27
C LEU A 24 3.12 -2.97 -8.67
N PHE A 25 1.82 -3.09 -8.95
CA PHE A 25 1.27 -2.70 -10.25
C PHE A 25 1.50 -1.20 -10.53
N HIS A 26 1.12 -0.34 -9.59
CA HIS A 26 1.31 1.11 -9.75
C HIS A 26 2.77 1.54 -9.67
N GLY A 27 3.54 0.99 -8.73
CA GLY A 27 4.93 1.32 -8.52
C GLY A 27 5.80 0.93 -9.72
N VAL A 28 5.62 -0.28 -10.28
CA VAL A 28 6.34 -0.72 -11.48
C VAL A 28 5.92 0.13 -12.69
N GLY A 29 4.63 0.45 -12.83
CA GLY A 29 4.15 1.35 -13.88
C GLY A 29 4.83 2.72 -13.83
N LYS A 30 4.96 3.30 -12.63
CA LYS A 30 5.69 4.57 -12.43
C LYS A 30 7.19 4.43 -12.68
N LEU A 31 7.78 3.29 -12.30
CA LEU A 31 9.22 3.05 -12.47
C LEU A 31 9.64 3.06 -13.95
N VAL A 32 8.76 2.64 -14.85
CA VAL A 32 9.00 2.66 -16.31
C VAL A 32 9.15 4.10 -16.82
N ASP A 33 8.40 5.06 -16.28
CA ASP A 33 8.49 6.47 -16.66
C ASP A 33 8.23 7.41 -15.46
N VAL A 34 9.23 7.53 -14.59
CA VAL A 34 9.13 8.39 -13.40
C VAL A 34 9.07 9.87 -13.80
N GLY A 35 9.67 10.24 -14.93
CA GLY A 35 9.63 11.60 -15.46
C GLY A 35 8.21 12.01 -15.89
N GLY A 36 7.54 11.14 -16.65
CA GLY A 36 6.15 11.31 -17.04
C GLY A 36 5.21 11.34 -15.83
N PHE A 37 5.43 10.48 -14.83
CA PHE A 37 4.68 10.53 -13.57
C PHE A 37 4.88 11.87 -12.84
N ALA A 38 6.12 12.36 -12.73
CA ALA A 38 6.42 13.64 -12.11
C ALA A 38 5.72 14.81 -12.82
N GLN A 39 5.76 14.81 -14.15
CA GLN A 39 5.12 15.82 -14.98
C GLN A 39 3.59 15.77 -14.85
N MET A 40 2.99 14.58 -14.92
CA MET A 40 1.55 14.36 -14.76
C MET A 40 1.05 14.91 -13.42
N MET A 41 1.82 14.69 -12.35
CA MET A 41 1.48 15.13 -11.01
C MET A 41 1.90 16.58 -10.71
N GLY A 42 2.58 17.25 -11.64
CA GLY A 42 3.13 18.59 -11.41
C GLY A 42 4.12 18.66 -10.24
N MET A 43 4.82 17.56 -9.95
CA MET A 43 5.66 17.42 -8.76
C MET A 43 7.16 17.35 -9.08
N HIS A 44 8.00 17.72 -8.12
CA HIS A 44 9.45 17.63 -8.29
C HIS A 44 9.89 16.18 -8.51
N ILE A 45 10.82 15.95 -9.45
CA ILE A 45 11.28 14.60 -9.85
C ILE A 45 11.79 13.77 -8.67
N GLY A 46 12.44 14.41 -7.69
CA GLY A 46 12.88 13.73 -6.46
C GLY A 46 11.72 13.16 -5.63
N VAL A 47 10.59 13.87 -5.55
CA VAL A 47 9.40 13.38 -4.83
C VAL A 47 8.75 12.23 -5.61
N ALA A 48 8.70 12.34 -6.94
CA ALA A 48 8.21 11.25 -7.79
C ALA A 48 9.01 9.96 -7.62
N TRP A 49 10.35 10.06 -7.51
CA TRP A 49 11.21 8.92 -7.18
C TRP A 49 10.94 8.35 -5.79
N LEU A 50 10.79 9.19 -4.77
CA LEU A 50 10.48 8.73 -3.41
C LEU A 50 9.15 7.96 -3.37
N VAL A 51 8.11 8.47 -4.03
CA VAL A 51 6.81 7.80 -4.14
C VAL A 51 6.94 6.47 -4.89
N THR A 52 7.60 6.48 -6.04
CA THR A 52 7.79 5.27 -6.87
C THR A 52 8.53 4.18 -6.11
N LEU A 53 9.63 4.53 -5.45
CA LEU A 53 10.41 3.58 -4.66
C LEU A 53 9.64 3.09 -3.43
N ALA A 54 8.91 3.98 -2.75
CA ALA A 54 8.06 3.60 -1.63
C ALA A 54 6.98 2.60 -2.06
N GLU A 55 6.40 2.75 -3.26
CA GLU A 55 5.41 1.80 -3.76
C GLU A 55 6.00 0.44 -4.11
N VAL A 56 7.11 0.42 -4.86
CA VAL A 56 7.76 -0.84 -5.25
C VAL A 56 8.33 -1.57 -4.03
N LEU A 57 9.11 -0.87 -3.21
CA LEU A 57 9.76 -1.47 -2.03
C LEU A 57 8.75 -1.78 -0.93
N GLY A 58 7.70 -0.96 -0.77
CA GLY A 58 6.60 -1.25 0.14
C GLY A 58 5.84 -2.50 -0.27
N GLY A 59 5.42 -2.60 -1.54
CA GLY A 59 4.73 -3.78 -2.07
C GLY A 59 5.56 -5.06 -1.95
N LEU A 60 6.85 -5.01 -2.36
CA LEU A 60 7.76 -6.15 -2.22
C LEU A 60 8.02 -6.50 -0.75
N GLY A 61 8.27 -5.49 0.08
CA GLY A 61 8.61 -5.64 1.49
C GLY A 61 7.50 -6.30 2.31
N ILE A 62 6.23 -6.04 1.99
CA ILE A 62 5.09 -6.71 2.64
C ILE A 62 5.11 -8.24 2.39
N ILE A 63 5.50 -8.69 1.21
CA ILE A 63 5.57 -10.11 0.86
C ILE A 63 6.87 -10.74 1.39
N VAL A 64 8.01 -10.13 1.06
CA VAL A 64 9.33 -10.60 1.46
C VAL A 64 9.46 -10.66 2.99
N GLY A 65 8.98 -9.63 3.69
CA GLY A 65 8.96 -9.60 5.15
C GLY A 65 8.16 -10.75 5.78
N ALA A 66 7.10 -11.22 5.12
CA ALA A 66 6.35 -12.40 5.56
C ALA A 66 7.16 -13.69 5.39
N PHE A 67 7.69 -13.92 4.18
CA PHE A 67 8.42 -15.15 3.85
C PHE A 67 9.74 -15.28 4.62
N LEU A 68 10.46 -14.17 4.79
CA LEU A 68 11.68 -14.11 5.60
C LEU A 68 11.40 -14.09 7.11
N ARG A 69 10.12 -14.02 7.53
CA ARG A 69 9.70 -13.85 8.93
C ARG A 69 10.37 -12.64 9.59
N ASN A 70 10.66 -11.61 8.80
CA ASN A 70 11.32 -10.40 9.28
C ASN A 70 10.27 -9.32 9.56
N ASP A 71 10.01 -9.11 10.86
CA ASP A 71 9.00 -8.16 11.34
C ASP A 71 9.32 -6.72 10.96
N LEU A 72 10.59 -6.32 11.11
CA LEU A 72 11.03 -4.96 10.79
C LEU A 72 10.80 -4.62 9.31
N VAL A 73 11.09 -5.57 8.40
CA VAL A 73 10.84 -5.38 6.96
C VAL A 73 9.36 -5.15 6.68
N THR A 74 8.47 -5.95 7.27
CA THR A 74 7.01 -5.76 7.12
C THR A 74 6.55 -4.40 7.65
N ARG A 75 7.06 -3.97 8.81
CA ARG A 75 6.67 -2.70 9.44
C ARG A 75 7.16 -1.50 8.64
N LEU A 76 8.41 -1.52 8.18
CA LEU A 76 8.96 -0.48 7.32
C LEU A 76 8.25 -0.41 5.98
N ALA A 77 7.89 -1.56 5.40
CA ALA A 77 7.11 -1.61 4.16
C ALA A 77 5.72 -1.00 4.33
N GLY A 78 5.00 -1.35 5.40
CA GLY A 78 3.73 -0.71 5.76
C GLY A 78 3.88 0.80 5.98
N ALA A 79 4.92 1.22 6.71
CA ALA A 79 5.18 2.61 7.00
C ALA A 79 5.52 3.44 5.75
N ALA A 80 6.19 2.86 4.75
CA ALA A 80 6.47 3.51 3.47
C ALA A 80 5.20 3.77 2.64
N ILE A 81 4.21 2.88 2.74
CA ILE A 81 2.94 2.97 2.03
C ILE A 81 2.05 4.11 2.57
N VAL A 82 2.05 4.32 3.88
CA VAL A 82 1.20 5.31 4.56
C VAL A 82 1.29 6.74 3.98
N PRO A 83 2.47 7.38 3.87
CA PRO A 83 2.57 8.73 3.32
C PRO A 83 2.20 8.79 1.83
N VAL A 84 2.41 7.72 1.07
CA VAL A 84 2.00 7.65 -0.35
C VAL A 84 0.49 7.70 -0.47
N MET A 85 -0.24 6.92 0.33
CA MET A 85 -1.70 6.95 0.33
C MET A 85 -2.26 8.25 0.88
N ALA A 86 -1.68 8.79 1.95
CA ALA A 86 -2.08 10.09 2.47
C ALA A 86 -1.92 11.19 1.41
N GLY A 87 -0.80 11.20 0.69
CA GLY A 87 -0.56 12.13 -0.42
C GLY A 87 -1.55 11.93 -1.57
N ALA A 88 -1.79 10.70 -2.01
CA ALA A 88 -2.75 10.41 -3.07
C ALA A 88 -4.17 10.88 -2.71
N ILE A 89 -4.61 10.62 -1.47
CA ILE A 89 -5.91 11.09 -0.96
C ILE A 89 -5.98 12.62 -1.03
N ALA A 90 -5.01 13.31 -0.44
CA ALA A 90 -5.03 14.76 -0.35
C ALA A 90 -4.96 15.46 -1.71
N LEU A 91 -4.23 14.89 -2.67
CA LEU A 91 -3.95 15.54 -3.96
C LEU A 91 -4.95 15.18 -5.06
N VAL A 92 -5.54 13.98 -5.04
CA VAL A 92 -6.25 13.43 -6.21
C VAL A 92 -7.66 12.93 -5.89
N HIS A 93 -7.90 12.43 -4.69
CA HIS A 93 -9.13 11.67 -4.40
C HIS A 93 -10.10 12.35 -3.42
N TRP A 94 -9.63 13.30 -2.62
CA TRP A 94 -10.45 14.05 -1.67
C TRP A 94 -11.33 15.12 -2.36
N PRO A 95 -12.52 15.47 -1.84
CA PRO A 95 -13.24 14.92 -0.68
C PRO A 95 -14.23 13.80 -1.02
N ARG A 96 -14.36 13.42 -2.29
CA ARG A 96 -15.38 12.47 -2.73
C ARG A 96 -15.10 11.08 -2.16
N TRP A 97 -16.09 10.47 -1.50
CA TRP A 97 -15.91 9.10 -0.98
C TRP A 97 -15.87 8.06 -2.11
N SER A 98 -16.87 8.06 -3.00
CA SER A 98 -17.01 7.01 -4.02
C SER A 98 -15.78 6.86 -4.92
N PHE A 99 -15.22 5.65 -4.98
CA PHE A 99 -14.08 5.32 -5.85
C PHE A 99 -14.37 5.43 -7.35
N THR A 100 -15.63 5.60 -7.75
CA THR A 100 -16.01 5.70 -9.17
C THR A 100 -15.54 7.02 -9.78
N PRO A 101 -14.91 7.00 -10.97
CA PRO A 101 -14.57 8.20 -11.71
C PRO A 101 -15.77 9.09 -11.96
N SER A 102 -15.53 10.41 -11.96
CA SER A 102 -16.54 11.42 -12.27
C SER A 102 -15.88 12.65 -12.88
N GLU A 103 -16.66 13.59 -13.43
CA GLU A 103 -16.14 14.82 -14.01
C GLU A 103 -15.26 15.62 -13.03
N SER A 104 -15.64 15.67 -11.75
CA SER A 104 -14.86 16.37 -10.72
C SER A 104 -13.68 15.55 -10.17
N HIS A 105 -13.70 14.23 -10.34
CA HIS A 105 -12.66 13.31 -9.84
C HIS A 105 -12.38 12.23 -10.89
N PRO A 106 -11.61 12.54 -11.96
CA PRO A 106 -11.36 11.61 -13.05
C PRO A 106 -10.65 10.32 -12.61
N MET A 107 -9.92 10.38 -11.50
CA MET A 107 -9.21 9.24 -10.90
C MET A 107 -10.04 8.53 -9.81
N GLY A 108 -11.31 8.88 -9.64
CA GLY A 108 -12.17 8.37 -8.57
C GLY A 108 -11.95 9.05 -7.22
N GLY A 109 -12.87 8.82 -6.28
CA GLY A 109 -12.78 9.28 -4.88
C GLY A 109 -11.95 8.36 -3.98
N MET A 110 -11.93 8.67 -2.68
CA MET A 110 -10.93 8.19 -1.71
C MET A 110 -11.21 6.82 -1.05
N GLU A 111 -12.36 6.19 -1.27
CA GLU A 111 -12.74 4.92 -0.61
C GLU A 111 -11.67 3.82 -0.74
N PHE A 112 -11.12 3.65 -1.95
CA PHE A 112 -10.10 2.62 -2.20
C PHE A 112 -8.77 2.95 -1.52
N GLN A 113 -8.35 4.21 -1.58
CA GLN A 113 -7.09 4.69 -1.02
C GLN A 113 -7.13 4.68 0.51
N VAL A 114 -8.27 5.01 1.11
CA VAL A 114 -8.48 4.89 2.56
C VAL A 114 -8.38 3.43 2.99
N SER A 115 -8.96 2.50 2.23
CA SER A 115 -8.86 1.06 2.53
C SER A 115 -7.39 0.59 2.51
N LEU A 116 -6.63 0.97 1.49
CA LEU A 116 -5.21 0.64 1.38
C LEU A 116 -4.35 1.31 2.46
N LEU A 117 -4.65 2.57 2.80
CA LEU A 117 -4.00 3.31 3.88
C LEU A 117 -4.15 2.56 5.21
N LEU A 118 -5.36 2.09 5.53
CA LEU A 118 -5.63 1.35 6.76
C LEU A 118 -4.91 -0.01 6.78
N ILE A 119 -4.81 -0.71 5.65
CA ILE A 119 -4.03 -1.96 5.56
C ILE A 119 -2.52 -1.67 5.71
N GLY A 120 -2.02 -0.58 5.12
CA GLY A 120 -0.64 -0.13 5.29
C GLY A 120 -0.32 0.19 6.75
N LEU A 121 -1.20 0.94 7.42
CA LEU A 121 -1.12 1.23 8.85
C LEU A 121 -1.15 -0.03 9.70
N TYR A 122 -2.02 -0.99 9.35
CA TYR A 122 -2.07 -2.29 10.02
C TYR A 122 -0.70 -2.97 9.98
N PHE A 123 -0.06 -3.07 8.83
CA PHE A 123 1.27 -3.70 8.74
C PHE A 123 2.38 -2.86 9.38
N ALA A 124 2.29 -1.52 9.33
CA ALA A 124 3.24 -0.64 10.02
C ALA A 124 3.21 -0.84 11.55
N ILE A 125 2.01 -1.03 12.11
CA ILE A 125 1.80 -1.18 13.54
C ILE A 125 2.03 -2.62 14.00
N VAL A 126 1.37 -3.58 13.36
CA VAL A 126 1.28 -5.00 13.79
C VAL A 126 2.45 -5.84 13.28
N GLY A 127 3.01 -5.51 12.11
CA GLY A 127 4.09 -6.28 11.50
C GLY A 127 3.68 -7.71 11.14
N ASN A 128 4.46 -8.69 11.61
CA ASN A 128 4.25 -10.13 11.40
C ASN A 128 3.55 -10.82 12.59
N ALA A 129 3.15 -10.07 13.62
CA ALA A 129 2.51 -10.65 14.79
C ALA A 129 1.26 -11.45 14.38
N LYS A 130 1.18 -12.71 14.81
CA LYS A 130 -0.09 -13.45 14.76
C LYS A 130 -1.06 -12.69 15.66
N ALA A 131 -2.26 -12.38 15.17
CA ALA A 131 -3.32 -11.81 16.01
C ALA A 131 -3.40 -12.68 17.27
N ALA A 132 -3.09 -12.07 18.43
CA ALA A 132 -2.94 -12.81 19.67
C ALA A 132 -4.24 -13.56 19.95
N THR A 133 -4.24 -14.87 19.74
CA THR A 133 -5.25 -15.73 20.31
C THR A 133 -4.92 -15.83 21.78
N GLN A 134 -5.54 -14.93 22.57
CA GLN A 134 -5.80 -15.22 23.97
C GLN A 134 -6.71 -16.45 24.07
#